data_AF-A0A523P9E7-F1
#
_entry.id   AF-A0A523P9E7-F1
#
_cell.length_a   1.000
_cell.length_b   1.000
_cell.length_c   1.000
_cell.angle_alpha   90.00
_cell.angle_beta   90.00
_cell.angle_gamma   90.00
#
_symmetry.space_group_name_H-M   'P 1'
#
loop_
_entity.id
_entity.type
_entity.pdbx_description
1 polymer ?
#
loop_
_entity_poly.entity_id
_entity_poly.type
_entity_poly.pdbx_seq_one_letter_code
_entity_poly.pdbx_strand_id
1 'polypeptide(L)'
;MRHPIRPASLALAALLLSACASFRFESQAITLRPDPESDALIVEVLYRGVHASSDREDAAAKGAETIARLAAGRRHFIVFDWFFELDLDALEPPADVTELERRALAFITGITVERSGLFVDEHDRLGAYQRFRIANFSAGLELANDAHTRLVLDLAAQGEQHPDVDDRTWELWQQRANAGGRWFVLDGDTIEYRAPLTSRALARLLEAAVRECLEEPDGASLFVGLLDALTEIAVDGELAVFRFEPGPDGRIHLDLERPKWIYSPELRVALEQGREAIDRLESADVRARLRRD
;
A
#
# COMPACT_ATOMS: atom_id res chain seq x y z
N MET A 1 25.99 -7.94 13.04
CA MET A 1 26.10 -9.00 12.01
C MET A 1 24.79 -8.99 11.25
N ARG A 2 24.80 -8.80 9.92
CA ARG A 2 23.60 -8.83 9.09
C ARG A 2 23.33 -10.30 8.75
N HIS A 3 22.24 -10.86 9.29
CA HIS A 3 21.83 -12.23 9.02
C HIS A 3 21.05 -12.29 7.70
N PRO A 4 21.25 -13.31 6.86
CA PRO A 4 20.53 -13.45 5.60
C PRO A 4 19.11 -13.94 5.89
N ILE A 5 18.13 -13.04 5.78
CA ILE A 5 16.71 -13.39 5.73
C ILE A 5 16.54 -14.37 4.56
N ARG A 6 15.88 -15.51 4.79
CA ARG A 6 15.64 -16.54 3.75
C ARG A 6 14.64 -16.06 2.68
N PRO A 7 14.70 -16.61 1.45
CA PRO A 7 14.09 -16.03 0.25
C PRO A 7 12.56 -16.06 0.14
N ALA A 8 11.81 -16.79 0.97
CA ALA A 8 10.35 -16.93 0.78
C ALA A 8 9.55 -15.71 1.31
N SER A 9 9.85 -15.23 2.52
CA SER A 9 9.32 -13.95 3.01
C SER A 9 9.95 -12.75 2.29
N LEU A 10 11.18 -12.94 1.81
CA LEU A 10 11.87 -12.01 0.92
C LEU A 10 11.28 -11.99 -0.49
N ALA A 11 10.60 -13.04 -0.98
CA ALA A 11 10.02 -13.05 -2.31
C ALA A 11 8.69 -12.29 -2.34
N LEU A 12 7.84 -12.44 -1.32
CA LEU A 12 6.65 -11.59 -1.19
C LEU A 12 7.02 -10.13 -0.92
N ALA A 13 8.03 -9.86 -0.09
CA ALA A 13 8.54 -8.50 0.10
C ALA A 13 9.29 -7.99 -1.15
N ALA A 14 10.09 -8.79 -1.85
CA ALA A 14 10.79 -8.40 -3.07
C ALA A 14 9.87 -8.21 -4.27
N LEU A 15 8.69 -8.86 -4.30
CA LEU A 15 7.62 -8.55 -5.24
C LEU A 15 7.04 -7.14 -5.01
N LEU A 16 7.19 -6.58 -3.79
CA LEU A 16 6.71 -5.24 -3.43
C LEU A 16 7.83 -4.17 -3.42
N LEU A 17 9.11 -4.57 -3.31
CA LEU A 17 10.24 -3.68 -2.97
C LEU A 17 11.18 -3.32 -4.14
N SER A 18 10.78 -3.44 -5.40
CA SER A 18 11.69 -3.28 -6.55
C SER A 18 11.49 -2.02 -7.40
N ALA A 19 11.24 -0.84 -6.81
CA ALA A 19 11.33 0.41 -7.57
C ALA A 19 11.68 1.61 -6.69
N CYS A 20 12.63 2.44 -7.14
CA CYS A 20 12.58 3.86 -6.77
C CYS A 20 11.29 4.42 -7.35
N ALA A 21 10.52 5.17 -6.55
CA ALA A 21 9.24 5.68 -7.01
C ALA A 21 9.35 6.39 -8.37
N SER A 22 8.50 5.99 -9.32
CA SER A 22 8.41 6.61 -10.64
C SER A 22 7.97 8.08 -10.56
N PHE A 23 7.23 8.45 -9.52
CA PHE A 23 6.81 9.81 -9.20
C PHE A 23 6.67 10.02 -7.69
N ARG A 24 6.67 11.26 -7.23
CA ARG A 24 6.44 11.65 -5.83
C ARG A 24 5.16 12.47 -5.69
N PHE A 25 4.66 12.63 -4.47
CA PHE A 25 3.42 13.35 -4.16
C PHE A 25 3.52 14.08 -2.80
N GLU A 26 3.00 15.29 -2.70
CA GLU A 26 3.05 16.06 -1.44
C GLU A 26 2.07 15.52 -0.39
N SER A 27 0.94 14.97 -0.83
CA SER A 27 0.03 14.26 0.06
C SER A 27 -0.69 13.12 -0.66
N GLN A 28 -1.10 12.15 0.14
CA GLN A 28 -1.90 11.03 -0.29
C GLN A 28 -3.05 10.82 0.69
N ALA A 29 -4.27 10.71 0.17
CA ALA A 29 -5.42 10.25 0.94
C ALA A 29 -5.81 8.86 0.44
N ILE A 30 -5.92 7.90 1.35
CA ILE A 30 -6.39 6.56 1.08
C ILE A 30 -7.70 6.35 1.84
N THR A 31 -8.75 5.92 1.15
CA THR A 31 -9.99 5.53 1.83
C THR A 31 -10.29 4.07 1.59
N LEU A 32 -10.71 3.39 2.65
CA LEU A 32 -11.11 1.99 2.63
C LEU A 32 -12.60 1.92 2.95
N ARG A 33 -13.37 1.23 2.11
CA ARG A 33 -14.79 0.96 2.34
C ARG A 33 -15.05 -0.53 2.21
N PRO A 34 -15.17 -1.26 3.34
CA PRO A 34 -15.68 -2.63 3.32
C PRO A 34 -17.09 -2.68 2.70
N ASP A 35 -17.34 -3.76 1.98
CA ASP A 35 -18.60 -4.03 1.30
C ASP A 35 -18.96 -5.51 1.58
N PRO A 36 -19.51 -5.79 2.78
CA PRO A 36 -19.74 -7.16 3.24
C PRO A 36 -20.80 -7.88 2.42
N GLU A 37 -21.75 -7.16 1.81
CA GLU A 37 -22.78 -7.74 0.95
C GLU A 37 -22.18 -8.42 -0.29
N SER A 38 -21.11 -7.85 -0.83
CA SER A 38 -20.46 -8.35 -2.05
C SER A 38 -19.06 -8.93 -1.81
N ASP A 39 -18.71 -9.15 -0.53
CA ASP A 39 -17.39 -9.58 -0.06
C ASP A 39 -16.24 -8.84 -0.77
N ALA A 40 -16.25 -7.51 -0.66
CA ALA A 40 -15.27 -6.67 -1.31
C ALA A 40 -14.74 -5.56 -0.42
N LEU A 41 -13.58 -5.04 -0.80
CA LEU A 41 -13.01 -3.81 -0.27
C LEU A 41 -12.87 -2.82 -1.43
N ILE A 42 -13.50 -1.65 -1.29
CA ILE A 42 -13.24 -0.53 -2.19
C ILE A 42 -12.13 0.31 -1.60
N VAL A 43 -11.11 0.56 -2.40
CA VAL A 43 -9.96 1.38 -2.05
C VAL A 43 -9.92 2.58 -2.98
N GLU A 44 -9.92 3.80 -2.44
CA GLU A 44 -9.65 5.00 -3.25
C GLU A 44 -8.34 5.62 -2.80
N VAL A 45 -7.46 5.89 -3.75
CA VAL A 45 -6.18 6.54 -3.53
C VAL A 45 -6.18 7.86 -4.30
N LEU A 46 -5.94 8.95 -3.59
CA LEU A 46 -5.86 10.30 -4.11
C LEU A 46 -4.46 10.86 -3.85
N TYR A 47 -3.75 11.24 -4.89
CA TYR A 47 -2.45 11.89 -4.82
C TYR A 47 -2.58 13.38 -5.13
N ARG A 48 -1.96 14.25 -4.33
CA ARG A 48 -1.86 15.69 -4.58
C ARG A 48 -0.41 16.11 -4.68
N GLY A 49 -0.14 17.16 -5.48
CA GLY A 49 1.21 17.64 -5.69
C GLY A 49 2.12 16.61 -6.35
N VAL A 50 1.61 15.87 -7.35
CA VAL A 50 2.36 14.83 -8.06
C VAL A 50 3.49 15.45 -8.88
N HIS A 51 4.74 15.04 -8.63
CA HIS A 51 5.95 15.58 -9.28
C HIS A 51 6.99 14.50 -9.57
N ALA A 52 7.99 14.84 -10.38
CA ALA A 52 9.05 13.90 -10.75
C ALA A 52 9.99 13.63 -9.56
N SER A 53 10.54 12.43 -9.46
CA SER A 53 11.64 12.19 -8.51
C SER A 53 12.85 13.00 -8.96
N SER A 54 13.42 13.86 -8.10
CA SER A 54 14.52 14.78 -8.45
C SER A 54 15.85 14.13 -8.83
N ASP A 55 15.93 12.80 -8.75
CA ASP A 55 17.19 12.09 -8.54
C ASP A 55 17.82 11.60 -9.86
N ARG A 56 17.16 11.79 -11.00
CA ARG A 56 17.62 11.34 -12.33
C ARG A 56 17.18 12.28 -13.45
N GLU A 57 18.02 12.39 -14.48
CA GLU A 57 17.76 13.21 -15.68
C GLU A 57 16.50 12.77 -16.46
N ASP A 58 16.13 11.49 -16.40
CA ASP A 58 14.98 10.91 -17.08
C ASP A 58 13.73 10.78 -16.19
N ALA A 59 13.78 11.25 -14.94
CA ALA A 59 12.72 11.02 -13.97
C ALA A 59 11.39 11.67 -14.35
N ALA A 60 11.42 12.87 -14.95
CA ALA A 60 10.21 13.53 -15.40
C ALA A 60 9.49 12.76 -16.52
N ALA A 61 10.24 12.24 -17.49
CA ALA A 61 9.67 11.44 -18.58
C ALA A 61 9.08 10.12 -18.07
N LYS A 62 9.82 9.38 -17.23
CA LYS A 62 9.35 8.11 -16.63
C LYS A 62 8.16 8.29 -15.69
N GLY A 63 8.18 9.36 -14.90
CA GLY A 63 7.05 9.71 -14.04
C GLY A 63 5.83 10.07 -14.88
N ALA A 64 5.99 10.85 -15.94
CA ALA A 64 4.90 11.23 -16.83
C ALA A 64 4.28 10.00 -17.51
N GLU A 65 5.11 9.08 -18.01
CA GLU A 65 4.64 7.80 -18.55
C GLU A 65 3.85 6.99 -17.51
N THR A 66 4.36 6.90 -16.29
CA THR A 66 3.69 6.17 -15.20
C THR A 66 2.36 6.79 -14.82
N ILE A 67 2.31 8.11 -14.63
CA ILE A 67 1.07 8.84 -14.32
C ILE A 67 0.06 8.76 -15.46
N ALA A 68 0.51 8.80 -16.72
CA ALA A 68 -0.37 8.60 -17.87
C ALA A 68 -0.99 7.19 -17.89
N ARG A 69 -0.19 6.14 -17.62
CA ARG A 69 -0.69 4.76 -17.51
C ARG A 69 -1.70 4.62 -16.36
N LEU A 70 -1.37 5.17 -15.19
CA LEU A 70 -2.25 5.22 -14.02
C LEU A 70 -3.60 5.87 -14.38
N ALA A 71 -3.57 7.03 -15.04
CA ALA A 71 -4.77 7.75 -15.47
C ALA A 71 -5.61 6.95 -16.47
N ALA A 72 -4.96 6.15 -17.32
CA ALA A 72 -5.59 5.27 -18.30
C ALA A 72 -6.21 4.00 -17.68
N GLY A 73 -6.20 3.85 -16.35
CA GLY A 73 -6.85 2.73 -15.66
C GLY A 73 -5.96 1.51 -15.45
N ARG A 74 -4.65 1.65 -15.70
CA ARG A 74 -3.65 0.61 -15.46
C ARG A 74 -3.53 0.36 -13.95
N ARG A 75 -3.34 -0.89 -13.54
CA ARG A 75 -3.27 -1.31 -12.13
C ARG A 75 -1.90 -1.01 -11.54
N HIS A 76 -1.58 0.27 -11.49
CA HIS A 76 -0.29 0.80 -11.06
C HIS A 76 -0.50 1.90 -10.03
N PHE A 77 -0.11 1.65 -8.78
CA PHE A 77 -0.34 2.56 -7.66
C PHE A 77 0.80 2.54 -6.65
N ILE A 78 0.94 3.62 -5.88
CA ILE A 78 1.86 3.74 -4.74
C ILE A 78 1.00 3.84 -3.49
N VAL A 79 1.22 3.01 -2.48
CA VAL A 79 0.46 3.07 -1.21
C VAL A 79 1.40 3.45 -0.07
N PHE A 80 1.10 4.48 0.70
CA PHE A 80 1.93 5.00 1.79
C PHE A 80 3.22 5.69 1.34
N ASP A 81 4.14 4.96 0.70
CA ASP A 81 5.47 5.46 0.34
C ASP A 81 6.05 4.78 -0.91
N TRP A 82 7.17 5.33 -1.40
CA TRP A 82 7.87 4.92 -2.62
C TRP A 82 8.25 3.44 -2.66
N PHE A 83 8.48 2.81 -1.51
CA PHE A 83 8.82 1.39 -1.41
C PHE A 83 7.59 0.46 -1.56
N PHE A 84 6.41 1.02 -1.78
CA PHE A 84 5.17 0.31 -2.08
C PHE A 84 4.56 0.75 -3.41
N GLU A 85 5.39 1.10 -4.39
CA GLU A 85 4.95 1.21 -5.79
C GLU A 85 4.69 -0.19 -6.36
N LEU A 86 3.45 -0.43 -6.76
CA LEU A 86 2.98 -1.71 -7.27
C LEU A 86 2.43 -1.55 -8.69
N ASP A 87 3.02 -2.28 -9.62
CA ASP A 87 2.55 -2.42 -11.00
C ASP A 87 2.03 -3.84 -11.21
N LEU A 88 0.74 -4.05 -10.93
CA LEU A 88 0.11 -5.37 -11.01
C LEU A 88 0.00 -5.88 -12.46
N ASP A 89 0.11 -4.99 -13.44
CA ASP A 89 0.09 -5.35 -14.86
C ASP A 89 1.48 -5.74 -15.40
N ALA A 90 2.56 -5.45 -14.67
CA ALA A 90 3.91 -5.92 -14.97
C ALA A 90 4.37 -7.07 -14.06
N LEU A 91 3.47 -7.59 -13.23
CA LEU A 91 3.78 -8.68 -12.30
C LEU A 91 3.99 -9.99 -13.05
N GLU A 92 5.24 -10.44 -13.14
CA GLU A 92 5.58 -11.76 -13.64
C GLU A 92 5.70 -12.74 -12.46
N PRO A 93 4.87 -13.81 -12.41
CA PRO A 93 4.95 -14.76 -11.31
C PRO A 93 6.31 -15.49 -11.35
N PRO A 94 6.99 -15.65 -10.20
CA PRO A 94 8.21 -16.45 -10.14
C PRO A 94 7.96 -17.89 -10.62
N ALA A 95 8.98 -18.51 -11.21
CA ALA A 95 8.88 -19.90 -11.68
C ALA A 95 8.68 -20.91 -10.53
N ASP A 96 9.18 -20.58 -9.34
CA ASP A 96 9.05 -21.38 -8.13
C ASP A 96 8.40 -20.53 -7.03
N VAL A 97 7.11 -20.76 -6.81
CA VAL A 97 6.31 -20.09 -5.77
C VAL A 97 5.72 -21.13 -4.82
N THR A 98 5.76 -20.82 -3.54
CA THR A 98 5.02 -21.53 -2.51
C THR A 98 3.51 -21.43 -2.75
N GLU A 99 2.74 -22.29 -2.09
CA GLU A 99 1.28 -22.25 -2.22
C GLU A 99 0.68 -20.93 -1.68
N LEU A 100 1.25 -20.37 -0.61
CA LEU A 100 0.83 -19.09 -0.07
C LEU A 100 1.06 -17.96 -1.08
N GLU A 101 2.23 -17.93 -1.73
CA GLU A 101 2.55 -16.95 -2.78
C GLU A 101 1.64 -17.12 -3.99
N ARG A 102 1.35 -18.36 -4.43
CA ARG A 102 0.40 -18.62 -5.51
C ARG A 102 -0.99 -18.06 -5.21
N ARG A 103 -1.50 -18.29 -4.00
CA ARG A 103 -2.80 -17.75 -3.56
C ARG A 103 -2.75 -16.22 -3.47
N ALA A 104 -1.67 -15.65 -2.95
CA ALA A 104 -1.47 -14.20 -2.87
C ALA A 104 -1.42 -13.55 -4.26
N LEU A 105 -0.71 -14.15 -5.21
CA LEU A 105 -0.66 -13.70 -6.61
C LEU A 105 -2.05 -13.77 -7.26
N ALA A 106 -2.79 -14.85 -7.04
CA ALA A 106 -4.16 -14.98 -7.55
C ALA A 106 -5.09 -13.91 -6.95
N PHE A 107 -4.95 -13.60 -5.66
CA PHE A 107 -5.72 -12.57 -4.99
C PHE A 107 -5.39 -11.16 -5.52
N ILE A 108 -4.11 -10.81 -5.57
CA ILE A 108 -3.65 -9.49 -6.02
C ILE A 108 -3.99 -9.26 -7.50
N THR A 109 -3.87 -10.29 -8.35
CA THR A 109 -4.24 -10.17 -9.77
C THR A 109 -5.76 -10.04 -9.99
N GLY A 110 -6.57 -10.35 -8.98
CA GLY A 110 -8.02 -10.10 -8.95
C GLY A 110 -8.42 -8.66 -8.61
N ILE A 111 -7.47 -7.79 -8.24
CA ILE A 111 -7.74 -6.36 -8.00
C ILE A 111 -8.07 -5.68 -9.34
N THR A 112 -9.15 -4.90 -9.35
CA THR A 112 -9.64 -4.19 -10.54
C THR A 112 -9.65 -2.68 -10.32
N VAL A 113 -9.36 -1.89 -11.35
CA VAL A 113 -9.51 -0.43 -11.34
C VAL A 113 -10.92 -0.10 -11.84
N GLU A 114 -11.74 0.53 -11.01
CA GLU A 114 -13.09 0.98 -11.38
C GLU A 114 -13.06 2.38 -12.00
N ARG A 115 -12.21 3.27 -11.48
CA ARG A 115 -12.05 4.66 -11.95
C ARG A 115 -10.62 5.13 -11.74
N SER A 116 -10.16 6.00 -12.63
CA SER A 116 -8.88 6.68 -12.53
C SER A 116 -8.93 8.02 -13.23
N GLY A 117 -8.00 8.90 -12.92
CA GLY A 117 -7.88 10.17 -13.63
C GLY A 117 -6.82 11.09 -13.08
N LEU A 118 -6.65 12.20 -13.79
CA LEU A 118 -5.82 13.33 -13.39
C LEU A 118 -6.69 14.53 -13.07
N PHE A 119 -6.21 15.38 -12.18
CA PHE A 119 -6.83 16.66 -11.88
C PHE A 119 -5.75 17.72 -11.62
N VAL A 120 -6.17 18.97 -11.58
CA VAL A 120 -5.35 20.08 -11.08
C VAL A 120 -6.04 20.58 -9.82
N ASP A 121 -5.29 20.68 -8.72
CA ASP A 121 -5.84 21.12 -7.43
C ASP A 121 -5.99 22.65 -7.36
N GLU A 122 -6.52 23.16 -6.24
CA GLU A 122 -6.73 24.60 -6.06
C GLU A 122 -5.43 25.44 -6.02
N HIS A 123 -4.26 24.79 -5.98
CA HIS A 123 -2.93 25.43 -6.00
C HIS A 123 -2.23 25.28 -7.36
N ASP A 124 -2.97 24.91 -8.41
CA ASP A 124 -2.44 24.65 -9.77
C ASP A 124 -1.42 23.49 -9.81
N ARG A 125 -1.49 22.55 -8.87
CA ARG A 125 -0.61 21.38 -8.83
C ARG A 125 -1.29 20.17 -9.46
N LEU A 126 -0.49 19.34 -10.11
CA LEU A 126 -0.96 18.07 -10.67
C LEU A 126 -1.40 17.11 -9.55
N GLY A 127 -2.57 16.52 -9.71
CA GLY A 127 -3.08 15.45 -8.88
C GLY A 127 -3.49 14.23 -9.71
N ALA A 128 -3.56 13.07 -9.05
CA ALA A 128 -4.02 11.83 -9.66
C ALA A 128 -4.93 11.07 -8.68
N TYR A 129 -5.87 10.28 -9.20
CA TYR A 129 -6.67 9.40 -8.35
C TYR A 129 -6.90 8.04 -9.01
N GLN A 130 -7.09 7.03 -8.18
CA GLN A 130 -7.59 5.72 -8.59
C GLN A 130 -8.54 5.15 -7.55
N ARG A 131 -9.58 4.47 -8.04
CA ARG A 131 -10.52 3.68 -7.26
C ARG A 131 -10.38 2.22 -7.69
N PHE A 132 -10.07 1.35 -6.74
CA PHE A 132 -9.93 -0.07 -6.95
C PHE A 132 -11.02 -0.84 -6.21
N ARG A 133 -11.39 -1.98 -6.77
CA ARG A 133 -12.20 -2.99 -6.10
C ARG A 133 -11.37 -4.25 -5.91
N ILE A 134 -11.25 -4.64 -4.65
CA ILE A 134 -10.64 -5.90 -4.22
C ILE A 134 -11.79 -6.86 -3.92
N ALA A 135 -12.02 -7.84 -4.80
CA ALA A 135 -13.03 -8.86 -4.61
C ALA A 135 -12.53 -9.99 -3.69
N ASN A 136 -13.46 -10.72 -3.08
CA ASN A 136 -13.18 -11.79 -2.11
C ASN A 136 -12.32 -11.28 -0.95
N PHE A 137 -12.72 -10.15 -0.35
CA PHE A 137 -11.92 -9.49 0.68
C PHE A 137 -11.68 -10.39 1.90
N SER A 138 -12.66 -11.20 2.27
CA SER A 138 -12.54 -12.23 3.29
C SER A 138 -11.35 -13.18 3.05
N ALA A 139 -11.17 -13.65 1.80
CA ALA A 139 -10.04 -14.49 1.41
C ALA A 139 -8.70 -13.73 1.49
N GLY A 140 -8.71 -12.42 1.21
CA GLY A 140 -7.55 -11.54 1.42
C GLY A 140 -7.13 -11.46 2.88
N LEU A 141 -8.09 -11.35 3.80
CA LEU A 141 -7.82 -11.36 5.24
C LEU A 141 -7.31 -12.72 5.71
N GLU A 142 -7.83 -13.82 5.17
CA GLU A 142 -7.28 -15.16 5.42
C GLU A 142 -5.82 -15.27 4.96
N LEU A 143 -5.49 -14.73 3.79
CA LEU A 143 -4.11 -14.70 3.29
C LEU A 143 -3.19 -13.86 4.19
N ALA A 144 -3.65 -12.70 4.66
CA ALA A 144 -2.89 -11.88 5.60
C ALA A 144 -2.65 -12.61 6.92
N ASN A 145 -3.65 -13.34 7.41
CA ASN A 145 -3.56 -14.16 8.62
C ASN A 145 -2.58 -15.34 8.46
N ASP A 146 -2.64 -16.05 7.33
CA ASP A 146 -1.73 -17.14 6.99
C ASP A 146 -0.28 -16.61 6.89
N ALA A 147 -0.08 -15.48 6.22
CA ALA A 147 1.23 -14.85 6.07
C ALA A 147 1.83 -14.42 7.41
N HIS A 148 1.04 -13.78 8.28
CA HIS A 148 1.50 -13.37 9.61
C HIS A 148 1.85 -14.59 10.48
N THR A 149 0.98 -15.60 10.48
CA THR A 149 1.22 -16.87 11.20
C THR A 149 2.51 -17.53 10.70
N ARG A 150 2.70 -17.60 9.38
CA ARG A 150 3.90 -18.19 8.79
C ARG A 150 5.17 -17.43 9.17
N LEU A 151 5.14 -16.10 9.16
CA LEU A 151 6.26 -15.26 9.58
C LEU A 151 6.70 -15.58 11.02
N VAL A 152 5.75 -15.64 11.96
CA VAL A 152 6.04 -15.95 13.37
C VAL A 152 6.65 -17.34 13.51
N LEU A 153 6.05 -18.35 12.86
CA LEU A 153 6.54 -19.73 12.94
C LEU A 153 7.92 -19.89 12.28
N ASP A 154 8.19 -19.20 11.17
CA ASP A 154 9.47 -19.27 10.48
C ASP A 154 10.59 -18.61 11.28
N LEU A 155 10.34 -17.46 11.93
CA LEU A 155 11.28 -16.84 12.87
C LEU A 155 11.56 -17.77 14.05
N ALA A 156 10.52 -18.33 14.67
CA ALA A 156 10.66 -19.25 15.79
C ALA A 156 11.47 -20.50 15.42
N ALA A 157 11.22 -21.09 14.24
CA ALA A 157 11.98 -22.23 13.72
C ALA A 157 13.46 -21.92 13.46
N GLN A 158 13.80 -20.65 13.25
CA GLN A 158 15.17 -20.16 13.09
C GLN A 158 15.83 -19.81 14.44
N GLY A 159 15.10 -19.93 15.55
CA GLY A 159 15.56 -19.45 16.86
C GLY A 159 15.65 -17.93 16.94
N GLU A 160 14.95 -17.23 16.05
CA GLU A 160 14.88 -15.77 15.99
C GLU A 160 13.59 -15.27 16.66
N GLN A 161 13.60 -14.00 17.06
CA GLN A 161 12.43 -13.30 17.57
C GLN A 161 12.29 -11.94 16.90
N HIS A 162 11.07 -11.39 16.90
CA HIS A 162 10.86 -10.02 16.44
C HIS A 162 11.64 -9.06 17.36
N PRO A 163 12.47 -8.14 16.82
CA PRO A 163 13.38 -7.32 17.62
C PRO A 163 12.64 -6.36 18.58
N ASP A 164 11.41 -5.98 18.24
CA ASP A 164 10.65 -4.95 18.96
C ASP A 164 9.70 -5.48 20.04
N VAL A 165 9.71 -6.80 20.31
CA VAL A 165 8.83 -7.40 21.34
C VAL A 165 9.63 -8.02 22.48
N ASP A 166 9.02 -8.14 23.66
CA ASP A 166 9.61 -8.87 24.78
C ASP A 166 9.36 -10.38 24.68
N ASP A 167 10.14 -11.17 25.43
CA ASP A 167 10.08 -12.64 25.40
C ASP A 167 8.65 -13.16 25.64
N ARG A 168 7.91 -12.54 26.55
CA ARG A 168 6.53 -12.92 26.86
C ARG A 168 5.60 -12.67 25.67
N THR A 169 5.71 -11.51 25.04
CA THR A 169 4.95 -11.19 23.82
C THR A 169 5.30 -12.17 22.69
N TRP A 170 6.58 -12.50 22.55
CA TRP A 170 7.02 -13.48 21.57
C TRP A 170 6.44 -14.88 21.82
N GLU A 171 6.38 -15.33 23.08
CA GLU A 171 5.70 -16.57 23.47
C GLU A 171 4.21 -16.54 23.08
N LEU A 172 3.51 -15.43 23.35
CA LEU A 172 2.10 -15.28 23.03
C LEU A 172 1.85 -15.30 21.51
N TRP A 173 2.72 -14.69 20.72
CA TRP A 173 2.65 -14.74 19.26
C TRP A 173 2.81 -16.16 18.75
N GLN A 174 3.81 -16.90 19.26
CA GLN A 174 4.00 -18.30 18.92
C GLN A 174 2.80 -19.17 19.32
N GLN A 175 2.23 -18.95 20.51
CA GLN A 175 1.04 -19.68 20.96
C GLN A 175 -0.16 -19.42 20.03
N ARG A 176 -0.40 -18.16 19.66
CA ARG A 176 -1.46 -17.79 18.72
C ARG A 176 -1.24 -18.43 17.35
N ALA A 177 -0.02 -18.35 16.82
CA ALA A 177 0.34 -18.90 15.52
C ALA A 177 0.14 -20.43 15.48
N ASN A 178 0.60 -21.14 16.51
CA ASN A 178 0.41 -22.59 16.63
C ASN A 178 -1.06 -23.00 16.79
N ALA A 179 -1.88 -22.15 17.43
CA ALA A 179 -3.31 -22.38 17.58
C ALA A 179 -4.14 -21.99 16.34
N GLY A 180 -3.53 -21.45 15.29
CA GLY A 180 -4.25 -20.94 14.11
C GLY A 180 -5.11 -19.71 14.40
N GLY A 181 -4.71 -18.87 15.36
CA GLY A 181 -5.44 -17.67 15.73
C GLY A 181 -5.39 -16.60 14.62
N ARG A 182 -6.50 -15.87 14.43
CA ARG A 182 -6.61 -14.79 13.43
C ARG A 182 -6.06 -13.46 13.95
N TRP A 183 -5.10 -12.89 13.26
CA TRP A 183 -4.52 -11.57 13.52
C TRP A 183 -5.40 -10.44 13.00
N PHE A 184 -5.97 -10.60 11.80
CA PHE A 184 -6.86 -9.65 11.16
C PHE A 184 -8.29 -10.21 11.13
N VAL A 185 -9.26 -9.39 11.51
CA VAL A 185 -10.68 -9.75 11.52
C VAL A 185 -11.49 -8.61 10.90
N LEU A 186 -12.52 -8.96 10.13
CA LEU A 186 -13.57 -8.03 9.72
C LEU A 186 -14.80 -8.32 10.58
N ASP A 187 -15.21 -7.36 11.39
CA ASP A 187 -16.43 -7.43 12.21
C ASP A 187 -17.43 -6.38 11.70
N GLY A 188 -18.41 -6.81 10.92
CA GLY A 188 -19.24 -5.90 10.12
C GLY A 188 -18.39 -5.13 9.12
N ASP A 189 -18.36 -3.81 9.27
CA ASP A 189 -17.51 -2.91 8.46
C ASP A 189 -16.23 -2.49 9.19
N THR A 190 -15.98 -3.01 10.39
CA THR A 190 -14.81 -2.68 11.20
C THR A 190 -13.66 -3.64 10.90
N ILE A 191 -12.50 -3.10 10.55
CA ILE A 191 -11.27 -3.87 10.45
C ILE A 191 -10.61 -3.88 11.82
N GLU A 192 -10.30 -5.07 12.34
CA GLU A 192 -9.58 -5.25 13.59
C GLU A 192 -8.23 -5.92 13.36
N TYR A 193 -7.19 -5.40 14.02
CA TYR A 193 -5.93 -6.11 14.22
C TYR A 193 -5.82 -6.54 15.70
N ARG A 194 -5.66 -7.84 15.93
CA ARG A 194 -5.68 -8.51 17.23
C ARG A 194 -4.30 -9.06 17.54
N ALA A 195 -3.52 -8.32 18.31
CA ALA A 195 -2.15 -8.66 18.66
C ALA A 195 -2.05 -9.09 20.13
N PRO A 196 -1.67 -10.33 20.43
CA PRO A 196 -1.28 -10.69 21.78
C PRO A 196 -0.04 -9.90 22.18
N LEU A 197 -0.12 -9.04 23.19
CA LEU A 197 0.96 -8.15 23.60
C LEU A 197 0.89 -7.98 25.11
N THR A 198 2.05 -7.96 25.78
CA THR A 198 2.09 -7.42 27.14
C THR A 198 1.83 -5.92 27.10
N SER A 199 1.34 -5.34 28.20
CA SER A 199 1.20 -3.87 28.29
C SER A 199 2.54 -3.15 28.10
N ARG A 200 3.66 -3.79 28.47
CA ARG A 200 5.01 -3.26 28.28
C ARG A 200 5.41 -3.24 26.80
N ALA A 201 5.14 -4.32 26.06
CA ALA A 201 5.40 -4.37 24.63
C ALA A 201 4.53 -3.37 23.88
N LEU A 202 3.24 -3.26 24.22
CA LEU A 202 2.35 -2.25 23.63
C LEU A 202 2.88 -0.83 23.86
N ALA A 203 3.25 -0.49 25.10
CA ALA A 203 3.80 0.82 25.40
C ALA A 203 5.08 1.12 24.60
N ARG A 204 5.96 0.12 24.43
CA ARG A 204 7.18 0.25 23.62
C ARG A 204 6.88 0.45 22.14
N LEU A 205 5.92 -0.28 21.58
CA LEU A 205 5.51 -0.14 20.18
C LEU A 205 4.94 1.26 19.92
N LEU A 206 4.09 1.75 20.82
CA LEU A 206 3.55 3.11 20.72
C LEU A 206 4.65 4.17 20.88
N GLU A 207 5.57 3.98 21.82
CA GLU A 207 6.71 4.89 21.99
C GLU A 207 7.63 4.90 20.76
N ALA A 208 7.91 3.74 20.18
CA ALA A 208 8.70 3.62 18.95
C ALA A 208 8.00 4.30 17.78
N ALA A 209 6.69 4.08 17.59
CA ALA A 209 5.91 4.74 16.55
C ALA A 209 5.93 6.27 16.71
N VAL A 210 5.70 6.79 17.93
CA VAL A 210 5.77 8.23 18.22
C VAL A 210 7.17 8.78 17.93
N ARG A 211 8.22 8.05 18.33
CA ARG A 211 9.60 8.46 18.09
C ARG A 211 9.93 8.51 16.60
N GLU A 212 9.53 7.50 15.85
CA GLU A 212 9.71 7.46 14.39
C GLU A 212 9.02 8.65 13.72
N CYS A 213 7.79 8.99 14.16
CA CYS A 213 7.07 10.18 13.69
C CYS A 213 7.83 11.50 13.96
N LEU A 214 8.58 11.57 15.07
CA LEU A 214 9.34 12.76 15.45
C LEU A 214 10.71 12.83 14.77
N GLU A 215 11.40 11.71 14.62
CA GLU A 215 12.79 11.63 14.14
C GLU A 215 12.87 11.50 12.61
N GLU A 216 11.98 10.71 12.00
CA GLU A 216 11.93 10.46 10.57
C GLU A 216 10.52 10.70 10.01
N PRO A 217 10.05 11.97 9.93
CA PRO A 217 8.68 12.29 9.53
C PRO A 217 8.25 11.70 8.18
N ASP A 218 9.21 11.48 7.27
CA ASP A 218 8.95 10.86 5.98
C ASP A 218 8.93 9.32 6.08
N GLY A 219 9.80 8.69 6.88
CA GLY A 219 9.79 7.24 7.09
C GLY A 219 8.53 6.75 7.84
N ALA A 220 8.04 7.57 8.76
CA ALA A 220 6.91 7.23 9.63
C ALA A 220 5.52 7.34 8.99
N SER A 221 5.44 7.78 7.74
CA SER A 221 4.17 8.08 7.06
C SER A 221 3.12 6.97 7.17
N LEU A 222 3.49 5.71 6.93
CA LEU A 222 2.61 4.54 7.11
C LEU A 222 2.04 4.48 8.54
N PHE A 223 2.89 4.64 9.54
CA PHE A 223 2.48 4.58 10.94
C PHE A 223 1.59 5.77 11.31
N VAL A 224 1.90 6.97 10.82
CA VAL A 224 1.06 8.16 11.02
C VAL A 224 -0.33 7.93 10.44
N GLY A 225 -0.43 7.50 9.17
CA GLY A 225 -1.71 7.26 8.52
C GLY A 225 -2.52 6.14 9.20
N LEU A 226 -1.86 5.08 9.68
CA LEU A 226 -2.54 4.02 10.44
C LEU A 226 -2.98 4.49 11.83
N LEU A 227 -2.16 5.25 12.55
CA LEU A 227 -2.53 5.77 13.87
C LEU A 227 -3.64 6.82 13.78
N ASP A 228 -3.67 7.62 12.73
CA ASP A 228 -4.72 8.60 12.47
C ASP A 228 -6.06 7.92 12.13
N ALA A 229 -6.01 6.81 11.38
CA ALA A 229 -7.17 6.00 11.04
C ALA A 229 -7.72 5.16 12.20
N LEU A 230 -6.95 5.03 13.28
CA LEU A 230 -7.27 4.15 14.40
C LEU A 230 -8.33 4.79 15.29
N THR A 231 -9.48 4.13 15.43
CA THR A 231 -10.60 4.65 16.22
C THR A 231 -10.54 4.20 17.68
N GLU A 232 -10.01 3.01 17.94
CA GLU A 232 -9.89 2.47 19.30
C GLU A 232 -8.66 1.54 19.44
N ILE A 233 -8.02 1.60 20.62
CA ILE A 233 -7.17 0.52 21.13
C ILE A 233 -7.82 -0.03 22.40
N ALA A 234 -8.39 -1.23 22.30
CA ALA A 234 -8.89 -1.96 23.46
C ALA A 234 -7.83 -2.95 23.96
N VAL A 235 -7.65 -3.04 25.27
CA VAL A 235 -6.73 -4.00 25.89
C VAL A 235 -7.50 -4.89 26.86
N ASP A 236 -7.51 -6.19 26.61
CA ASP A 236 -8.07 -7.21 27.49
C ASP A 236 -6.98 -8.21 27.88
N GLY A 237 -6.45 -8.06 29.10
CA GLY A 237 -5.31 -8.84 29.56
C GLY A 237 -4.07 -8.65 28.67
N GLU A 238 -3.64 -9.73 28.02
CA GLU A 238 -2.49 -9.76 27.10
C GLU A 238 -2.91 -9.72 25.62
N LEU A 239 -4.11 -9.20 25.33
CA LEU A 239 -4.60 -9.00 23.96
C LEU A 239 -4.89 -7.52 23.73
N ALA A 240 -4.19 -6.93 22.76
CA ALA A 240 -4.51 -5.62 22.21
C ALA A 240 -5.36 -5.79 20.94
N VAL A 241 -6.44 -5.02 20.84
CA VAL A 241 -7.32 -4.95 19.68
C VAL A 241 -7.29 -3.51 19.15
N PHE A 242 -6.75 -3.36 17.95
CA PHE A 242 -6.68 -2.10 17.21
C PHE A 242 -7.85 -2.08 16.24
N ARG A 243 -8.76 -1.09 16.37
CA ARG A 243 -9.96 -0.97 15.54
C ARG A 243 -9.86 0.18 14.55
N PHE A 244 -10.25 -0.11 13.33
CA PHE A 244 -10.40 0.84 12.25
C PHE A 244 -11.87 0.81 11.83
N GLU A 245 -12.66 1.70 12.44
CA GLU A 245 -14.08 1.82 12.15
C GLU A 245 -14.34 2.83 11.04
N PRO A 246 -15.28 2.57 10.12
CA PRO A 246 -15.67 3.57 9.13
C PRO A 246 -16.31 4.79 9.80
N GLY A 247 -15.98 5.97 9.29
CA GLY A 247 -16.62 7.23 9.68
C GLY A 247 -18.08 7.34 9.19
N PRO A 248 -18.73 8.50 9.39
CA PRO A 248 -20.12 8.73 8.98
C PRO A 248 -20.38 8.58 7.47
N ASP A 249 -19.34 8.68 6.64
CA ASP A 249 -19.39 8.47 5.20
C ASP A 249 -19.17 6.99 4.79
N GLY A 250 -19.09 6.10 5.78
CA GLY A 250 -18.87 4.67 5.60
C GLY A 250 -17.45 4.32 5.18
N ARG A 251 -16.45 5.18 5.45
CA ARG A 251 -15.06 4.97 5.03
C ARG A 251 -14.08 5.09 6.19
N ILE A 252 -13.04 4.28 6.15
CA ILE A 252 -11.84 4.44 6.96
C ILE A 252 -10.89 5.33 6.14
N HIS A 253 -10.38 6.39 6.74
CA HIS A 253 -9.50 7.36 6.08
C HIS A 253 -8.07 7.20 6.60
N LEU A 254 -7.11 7.12 5.69
CA LEU A 254 -5.68 7.13 5.98
C LEU A 254 -5.07 8.28 5.18
N ASP A 255 -4.82 9.39 5.87
CA ASP A 255 -4.26 10.60 5.27
C ASP A 255 -2.77 10.71 5.57
N LEU A 256 -2.01 11.07 4.54
CA LEU A 256 -0.56 11.12 4.56
C LEU A 256 -0.10 12.45 4.00
N GLU A 257 0.61 13.22 4.81
CA GLU A 257 1.24 14.47 4.40
C GLU A 257 2.76 14.34 4.35
N ARG A 258 3.38 14.92 3.31
CA ARG A 258 4.83 14.91 3.06
C ARG A 258 5.35 16.35 3.01
N PRO A 259 5.47 17.02 4.16
CA PRO A 259 5.79 18.46 4.20
C PRO A 259 7.16 18.82 3.63
N LYS A 260 8.08 17.84 3.46
CA LYS A 260 9.42 18.07 2.89
C LYS A 260 9.47 17.97 1.38
N TRP A 261 8.48 17.37 0.73
CA TRP A 261 8.49 17.25 -0.73
C TRP A 261 7.90 18.53 -1.30
N ILE A 262 8.72 19.27 -2.04
CA ILE A 262 8.32 20.53 -2.67
C ILE A 262 7.88 20.21 -4.09
N TYR A 263 6.65 20.54 -4.42
CA TYR A 263 6.11 20.38 -5.76
C TYR A 263 7.02 21.00 -6.82
N SER A 264 7.17 20.26 -7.91
CA SER A 264 7.99 20.63 -9.05
C SER A 264 7.19 20.38 -10.34
N PRO A 265 7.02 21.41 -11.21
CA PRO A 265 6.08 21.34 -12.32
C PRO A 265 6.58 20.53 -13.53
N GLU A 266 7.82 20.04 -13.53
CA GLU A 266 8.46 19.36 -14.66
C GLU A 266 7.67 18.14 -15.12
N LEU A 267 7.07 17.42 -14.17
CA LEU A 267 6.22 16.27 -14.47
C LEU A 267 4.97 16.68 -15.24
N ARG A 268 4.32 17.78 -14.84
CA ARG A 268 3.14 18.33 -15.51
C ARG A 268 3.51 18.81 -16.91
N VAL A 269 4.61 19.52 -17.06
CA VAL A 269 5.12 19.98 -18.36
C VAL A 269 5.40 18.79 -19.29
N ALA A 270 6.05 17.74 -18.78
CA ALA A 270 6.31 16.51 -19.54
C ALA A 270 5.02 15.80 -19.96
N LEU A 271 4.01 15.75 -19.09
CA LEU A 271 2.69 15.21 -19.42
C LEU A 271 1.97 16.02 -20.49
N GLU A 272 2.01 17.36 -20.42
CA GLU A 272 1.39 18.24 -21.41
C GLU A 272 2.06 18.07 -22.79
N GLN A 273 3.40 18.05 -22.82
CA GLN A 273 4.17 17.79 -24.05
C GLN A 273 3.90 16.38 -24.61
N GLY A 274 3.79 15.38 -23.72
CA GLY A 274 3.47 14.01 -24.08
C GLY A 274 2.03 13.85 -24.58
N ARG A 275 1.05 14.53 -23.98
CA ARG A 275 -0.35 14.51 -24.42
C ARG A 275 -0.51 15.21 -25.76
N GLU A 276 0.17 16.33 -25.97
CA GLU A 276 0.25 16.93 -27.30
C GLU A 276 0.90 15.98 -28.32
N ALA A 277 1.85 15.14 -27.92
CA ALA A 277 2.45 14.15 -28.80
C ALA A 277 1.49 12.98 -29.09
N ILE A 278 0.74 12.50 -28.09
CA ILE A 278 -0.30 11.46 -28.24
C ILE A 278 -1.45 11.99 -29.11
N ASP A 279 -2.00 13.17 -28.81
CA ASP A 279 -3.04 13.84 -29.60
C ASP A 279 -2.57 14.10 -31.04
N ARG A 280 -1.29 14.44 -31.25
CA ARG A 280 -0.67 14.58 -32.58
C ARG A 280 -0.53 13.24 -33.31
N LEU A 281 -0.18 12.15 -32.62
CA LEU A 281 -0.04 10.81 -33.18
C LEU A 281 -1.40 10.19 -33.53
N GLU A 282 -2.40 10.33 -32.66
CA GLU A 282 -3.78 9.93 -32.94
C GLU A 282 -4.37 10.73 -34.10
N SER A 283 -4.13 12.05 -34.16
CA SER A 283 -4.53 12.89 -35.28
C SER A 283 -3.82 12.53 -36.60
N ALA A 284 -2.56 12.09 -36.55
CA ALA A 284 -1.79 11.69 -37.73
C ALA A 284 -2.23 10.31 -38.26
N ASP A 285 -2.49 9.35 -37.36
CA ASP A 285 -2.95 8.00 -37.74
C ASP A 285 -4.41 8.04 -38.26
N VAL A 286 -5.27 8.87 -37.66
CA VAL A 286 -6.63 9.15 -38.18
C VAL A 286 -6.57 9.79 -39.57
N ARG A 287 -5.68 10.78 -39.81
CA ARG A 287 -5.49 11.37 -41.15
C ARG A 287 -4.87 10.42 -42.16
N ALA A 288 -4.05 9.46 -41.73
CA ALA A 288 -3.46 8.45 -42.60
C ALA A 288 -4.50 7.39 -43.02
N ARG A 289 -5.43 7.03 -42.13
CA ARG A 289 -6.56 6.12 -42.43
C ARG A 289 -7.57 6.77 -43.38
N LEU A 290 -7.91 8.05 -43.17
CA LEU A 290 -8.81 8.82 -44.05
C LEU A 290 -8.24 9.14 -45.44
N ARG A 291 -6.97 8.82 -45.72
CA ARG A 291 -6.36 8.94 -47.06
C ARG A 291 -6.23 7.59 -47.78
N ARG A 292 -6.59 6.48 -47.14
CA ARG A 292 -6.58 5.13 -47.71
C ARG A 292 -7.97 4.64 -48.13
N ASP A 293 -9.01 5.39 -47.77
CA ASP A 293 -10.38 5.28 -48.30
C ASP A 293 -10.62 6.36 -49.35
#